data_AF-A0A8B6HP15-F1
#
_entry.id   AF-A0A8B6HP15-F1
#
_cell.length_a   1.000
_cell.length_b   1.000
_cell.length_c   1.000
_cell.angle_alpha   90.00
_cell.angle_beta   90.00
_cell.angle_gamma   90.00
#
_symmetry.space_group_name_H-M   'P 1'
#
loop_
_entity.id
_entity.type
_entity.pdbx_description
1 polymer ?
#
loop_
_entity_poly.entity_id
_entity_poly.type
_entity_poly.pdbx_seq_one_letter_code
_entity_poly.pdbx_strand_id
1 'polypeptide(L)'
;MQCVAVDIVGPLPMSRHSNEYIIVVDEYFTKWQEEFPFPNHTALTVADKLVPEVFCRFGCPAQIHSDQGREFESDLFKTVCKKLGINKTRTKPYRPQSDGLVERFNRPLKQMLSLFAHENPQDWDDHIPYLLMAYRSTEHASTKCSPNLLMLGREITMPIDLIAGPPPEETEHYCPIQYV
;
A
#
# COMPACT_ATOMS: atom_id res chain seq x y z
N MET A 1 -5.49 0.24 12.20
CA MET A 1 -4.11 0.43 11.67
C MET A 1 -3.30 1.24 12.68
N GLN A 2 -2.10 0.78 13.04
CA GLN A 2 -1.30 1.48 14.05
C GLN A 2 -0.30 2.45 13.39
N CYS A 3 0.53 1.94 12.47
CA CYS A 3 1.52 2.73 11.74
C CYS A 3 1.40 2.41 10.24
N VAL A 4 1.27 3.46 9.43
CA VAL A 4 1.27 3.34 7.96
C VAL A 4 2.40 4.15 7.35
N ALA A 5 3.01 3.64 6.28
CA ALA A 5 3.86 4.41 5.38
C ALA A 5 3.03 4.87 4.20
N VAL A 6 3.33 6.07 3.70
CA VAL A 6 2.78 6.57 2.44
C VAL A 6 3.93 7.03 1.55
N ASP A 7 3.85 6.66 0.29
CA ASP A 7 4.83 6.97 -0.76
C ASP A 7 4.09 7.32 -2.07
N ILE A 8 4.79 7.95 -3.00
CA ILE A 8 4.24 8.29 -4.33
C ILE A 8 5.16 7.74 -5.41
N VAL A 9 4.58 6.97 -6.33
CA VAL A 9 5.26 6.44 -7.51
C VAL A 9 4.87 7.27 -8.73
N GLY A 10 5.87 7.71 -9.50
CA GLY A 10 5.68 8.39 -10.77
C GLY A 10 6.77 9.44 -11.05
N PRO A 11 6.62 10.21 -12.14
CA PRO A 11 5.53 10.11 -13.12
C PRO A 11 5.61 8.81 -13.92
N LEU A 12 4.45 8.20 -14.16
CA LEU A 12 4.23 7.09 -15.09
C LEU A 12 3.64 7.65 -16.40
N PRO A 13 3.68 6.90 -17.52
CA PRO A 13 2.93 7.27 -18.71
C PRO A 13 1.45 7.50 -18.38
N MET A 14 0.85 8.54 -18.95
CA MET A 14 -0.55 8.86 -18.67
C MET A 14 -1.47 7.71 -19.09
N SER A 15 -2.27 7.22 -18.15
CA SER A 15 -3.25 6.15 -18.40
C SER A 15 -4.50 6.65 -19.15
N ARG A 16 -5.36 5.72 -19.58
CA ARG A 16 -6.69 6.03 -20.14
C ARG A 16 -7.59 6.78 -19.16
N HIS A 17 -7.40 6.55 -17.86
CA HIS A 17 -8.13 7.24 -16.80
C HIS A 17 -7.47 8.57 -16.41
N SER A 18 -6.49 9.04 -17.19
CA SER A 18 -5.75 10.29 -16.94
C SER A 18 -5.00 10.31 -15.61
N ASN A 19 -4.46 9.16 -15.19
CA ASN A 19 -3.59 9.05 -14.03
C ASN A 19 -2.12 9.05 -14.48
N GLU A 20 -1.25 9.65 -13.67
CA GLU A 20 0.21 9.71 -13.92
C GLU A 20 1.00 9.28 -12.68
N TYR A 21 0.34 9.11 -11.54
CA TYR A 21 0.98 8.79 -10.26
C TYR A 21 0.18 7.72 -9.51
N ILE A 22 0.82 7.08 -8.54
CA ILE A 22 0.19 6.13 -7.61
C ILE A 22 0.54 6.53 -6.17
N ILE A 23 -0.46 6.69 -5.30
CA ILE A 23 -0.24 6.77 -3.86
C ILE A 23 -0.16 5.34 -3.35
N VAL A 24 0.96 4.99 -2.71
CA VAL A 24 1.15 3.69 -2.06
C VAL A 24 0.97 3.87 -0.57
N VAL A 25 0.20 2.98 0.06
CA VAL A 25 -0.09 3.00 1.50
C VAL A 25 0.18 1.63 2.09
N ASP A 26 1.16 1.55 2.99
CA ASP A 26 1.64 0.30 3.55
C ASP A 26 1.43 0.25 5.07
N GLU A 27 0.66 -0.72 5.55
CA GLU A 27 0.49 -0.97 6.98
C GLU A 27 1.63 -1.86 7.50
N TYR A 28 2.34 -1.38 8.52
CA TYR A 28 3.63 -1.95 8.92
C TYR A 28 3.53 -3.37 9.49
N PHE A 29 2.43 -3.73 10.15
CA PHE A 29 2.31 -4.98 10.88
C PHE A 29 1.78 -6.09 9.98
N THR A 30 0.56 -5.91 9.49
CA THR A 30 -0.17 -6.83 8.61
C THR A 30 0.45 -6.93 7.22
N LYS A 31 1.30 -5.96 6.84
CA LYS A 31 1.80 -5.80 5.47
C LYS A 31 0.66 -5.55 4.48
N TRP A 32 -0.48 -5.04 4.96
CA TRP A 32 -1.57 -4.63 4.09
C TRP A 32 -1.15 -3.42 3.27
N GLN A 33 -1.21 -3.55 1.95
CA GLN A 33 -0.85 -2.50 1.00
C GLN A 33 -2.08 -2.06 0.22
N GLU A 34 -2.30 -0.76 0.07
CA GLU A 34 -3.28 -0.16 -0.84
C GLU A 34 -2.57 0.77 -1.83
N GLU A 35 -3.05 0.79 -3.06
CA GLU A 35 -2.49 1.63 -4.12
C GLU A 35 -3.61 2.37 -4.85
N PHE A 36 -3.45 3.68 -5.01
CA PHE A 36 -4.45 4.54 -5.61
C PHE A 36 -3.85 5.33 -6.77
N PRO A 37 -4.26 5.05 -8.03
CA PRO A 37 -3.85 5.87 -9.16
C PRO A 37 -4.52 7.25 -9.10
N PHE A 38 -3.78 8.28 -9.49
CA PHE A 38 -4.23 9.67 -9.41
C PHE A 38 -3.48 10.60 -10.39
N PRO A 39 -4.06 11.75 -10.77
CA PRO A 39 -3.53 12.57 -11.88
C PRO A 39 -2.33 13.46 -11.50
N ASN A 40 -2.21 13.87 -10.23
CA ASN A 40 -1.13 14.78 -9.81
C ASN A 40 -0.85 14.64 -8.31
N HIS A 41 0.40 14.86 -7.93
CA HIS A 41 0.86 14.79 -6.54
C HIS A 41 0.77 16.12 -5.77
N THR A 42 -0.26 16.95 -6.01
CA THR A 42 -0.47 18.12 -5.14
C THR A 42 -0.97 17.68 -3.76
N ALA A 43 -0.67 18.47 -2.73
CA ALA A 43 -1.11 18.19 -1.37
C ALA A 43 -2.63 17.98 -1.24
N LEU A 44 -3.43 18.74 -2.01
CA LEU A 44 -4.88 18.64 -2.00
C LEU A 44 -5.34 17.30 -2.57
N THR A 45 -4.87 16.94 -3.77
CA THR A 45 -5.22 15.66 -4.39
C THR A 45 -4.80 14.47 -3.53
N VAL A 46 -3.63 14.55 -2.88
CA VAL A 46 -3.16 13.50 -1.95
C VAL A 46 -4.07 13.38 -0.73
N ALA A 47 -4.47 14.50 -0.12
CA ALA A 47 -5.40 14.48 1.00
C ALA A 47 -6.80 13.97 0.59
N ASP A 48 -7.31 14.41 -0.55
CA ASP A 48 -8.60 14.00 -1.11
C ASP A 48 -8.63 12.53 -1.52
N LYS A 49 -7.48 11.89 -1.71
CA LYS A 49 -7.39 10.43 -1.85
C LYS A 49 -7.27 9.72 -0.52
N LEU A 50 -6.30 10.09 0.32
CA LEU A 50 -6.03 9.37 1.57
C LEU A 50 -7.18 9.41 2.57
N VAL A 51 -7.90 10.54 2.67
CA VAL A 51 -8.99 10.67 3.64
C VAL A 51 -10.14 9.69 3.34
N PRO A 52 -10.81 9.73 2.18
CA PRO A 52 -11.91 8.81 1.89
C PRO A 52 -11.44 7.37 1.69
N GLU A 53 -10.33 7.15 0.98
CA GLU A 53 -9.92 5.79 0.58
C GLU A 53 -9.23 5.01 1.69
N VAL A 54 -8.60 5.71 2.65
CA VAL A 54 -7.83 5.05 3.72
C VAL A 54 -8.46 5.35 5.07
N PHE A 55 -8.53 6.61 5.47
CA PHE A 55 -8.88 6.96 6.85
C PHE A 55 -10.34 6.68 7.17
N CYS A 56 -11.26 6.93 6.23
CA CYS A 56 -12.68 6.62 6.40
C CYS A 56 -12.97 5.12 6.31
N ARG A 57 -12.20 4.36 5.52
CA ARG A 57 -12.44 2.92 5.29
C ARG A 57 -11.81 2.03 6.35
N PHE A 58 -10.59 2.33 6.77
CA PHE A 58 -9.80 1.50 7.69
C PHE A 58 -9.56 2.17 9.06
N GLY A 59 -10.03 3.40 9.24
CA GLY A 59 -9.77 4.23 10.41
C GLY A 59 -8.52 5.09 10.28
N CYS A 60 -8.43 6.15 11.09
CA CYS A 60 -7.23 6.98 11.16
C CYS A 60 -6.08 6.20 11.81
N PRO A 61 -4.89 6.14 11.19
CA PRO A 61 -3.72 5.53 11.81
C PRO A 61 -3.21 6.37 12.98
N ALA A 62 -2.60 5.74 13.98
CA ALA A 62 -1.93 6.49 15.06
C ALA A 62 -0.72 7.27 14.53
N GLN A 63 -0.02 6.73 13.53
CA GLN A 63 1.13 7.34 12.89
C GLN A 63 1.12 7.17 11.36
N ILE A 64 1.46 8.25 10.65
CA ILE A 64 1.80 8.21 9.22
C ILE A 64 3.27 8.54 9.05
N HIS A 65 3.99 7.70 8.33
CA HIS A 65 5.36 7.92 7.89
C HIS A 65 5.39 8.22 6.39
N SER A 66 6.16 9.22 5.95
CA SER A 66 6.38 9.48 4.53
C SER A 66 7.81 9.93 4.28
N ASP A 67 8.19 10.08 3.01
CA ASP A 67 9.37 10.87 2.67
C ASP A 67 9.14 12.39 2.93
N GLN A 68 10.08 13.21 2.45
CA GLN A 68 10.01 14.67 2.55
C GLN A 68 9.39 15.33 1.31
N GLY A 69 8.55 14.60 0.58
CA GLY A 69 7.77 15.12 -0.54
C GLY A 69 6.97 16.36 -0.16
N ARG A 70 6.85 17.32 -1.09
CA ARG A 70 6.26 18.64 -0.81
C ARG A 70 4.80 18.53 -0.42
N GLU A 71 4.09 17.59 -1.01
CA GLU A 71 2.71 17.25 -0.69
C GLU A 71 2.54 16.81 0.77
N PHE A 72 3.45 15.98 1.27
CA PHE A 72 3.42 15.47 2.64
C PHE A 72 3.91 16.50 3.68
N GLU A 73 4.80 17.40 3.27
CA GLU A 73 5.30 18.49 4.12
C GLU A 73 4.46 19.77 4.04
N SER A 74 3.41 19.79 3.23
CA SER A 74 2.50 20.93 3.11
C SER A 74 1.75 21.24 4.41
N ASP A 75 1.39 22.52 4.60
CA ASP A 75 0.56 22.95 5.72
C ASP A 75 -0.83 22.28 5.69
N LEU A 76 -1.34 22.02 4.48
CA LEU A 76 -2.58 21.29 4.29
C LEU A 76 -2.50 19.88 4.90
N PHE A 77 -1.50 19.09 4.50
CA PHE A 77 -1.37 17.72 4.97
C PHE A 77 -1.08 17.65 6.47
N LYS A 78 -0.25 18.57 6.98
CA LYS A 78 -0.01 18.76 8.42
C LYS A 78 -1.30 19.07 9.17
N THR A 79 -2.15 19.95 8.62
CA THR A 79 -3.43 20.32 9.22
C THR A 79 -4.42 19.15 9.23
N VAL A 80 -4.50 18.38 8.14
CA VAL A 80 -5.31 17.15 8.07
C VAL A 80 -4.87 16.17 9.15
N CYS A 81 -3.58 15.85 9.24
CA CYS A 81 -3.05 14.95 10.26
C CYS A 81 -3.37 15.45 11.67
N LYS A 82 -3.14 16.73 11.94
CA LYS A 82 -3.43 17.34 13.25
C LYS A 82 -4.91 17.24 13.63
N LYS A 83 -5.82 17.53 12.70
CA LYS A 83 -7.27 17.46 12.95
C LYS A 83 -7.76 16.04 13.22
N LEU A 84 -7.14 15.06 12.58
CA LEU A 84 -7.47 13.64 12.74
C LEU A 84 -6.70 12.98 13.90
N GLY A 85 -5.86 13.72 14.63
CA GLY A 85 -5.05 13.18 15.73
C GLY A 85 -3.92 12.25 15.27
N ILE A 86 -3.53 12.31 14.00
CA ILE A 86 -2.52 11.46 13.39
C ILE A 86 -1.13 12.03 13.66
N ASN A 87 -0.22 11.21 14.21
CA ASN A 87 1.18 11.59 14.36
C ASN A 87 1.91 11.49 13.01
N LYS A 88 2.19 12.62 12.37
CA LYS A 88 2.96 12.69 11.12
C LYS A 88 4.46 12.60 11.42
N THR A 89 5.11 11.62 10.82
CA THR A 89 6.58 11.47 10.83
C THR A 89 7.12 11.42 9.41
N ARG A 90 8.44 11.59 9.29
CA ARG A 90 9.11 11.61 7.99
C ARG A 90 10.47 10.91 8.03
N THR A 91 10.94 10.50 6.87
CA THR A 91 12.31 10.03 6.69
C THR A 91 13.29 11.14 7.07
N LYS A 92 14.45 10.77 7.62
CA LYS A 92 15.53 11.73 7.84
C LYS A 92 16.36 11.84 6.56
N PRO A 93 16.84 13.03 6.19
CA PRO A 93 17.77 13.15 5.07
C PRO A 93 18.96 12.21 5.29
N TYR A 94 19.36 11.46 4.26
CA TYR A 94 20.52 10.56 4.28
C TYR A 94 20.44 9.40 5.32
N ARG A 95 19.26 8.78 5.52
CA ARG A 95 19.11 7.52 6.27
C ARG A 95 18.60 6.36 5.41
N PRO A 96 19.43 5.83 4.49
CA PRO A 96 19.06 4.76 3.56
C PRO A 96 18.65 3.43 4.23
N GLN A 97 18.89 3.24 5.53
CA GLN A 97 18.48 2.02 6.24
C GLN A 97 16.97 1.97 6.56
N SER A 98 16.36 3.12 6.90
CA SER A 98 14.92 3.21 7.15
C SER A 98 14.14 3.24 5.84
N ASP A 99 14.64 4.02 4.88
CA ASP A 99 14.07 4.12 3.53
C ASP A 99 14.25 2.80 2.77
N GLY A 100 15.38 2.12 2.96
CA GLY A 100 15.69 0.84 2.32
C GLY A 100 14.80 -0.33 2.74
N LEU A 101 14.14 -0.26 3.90
CA LEU A 101 13.14 -1.27 4.29
C LEU A 101 11.83 -1.08 3.51
N VAL A 102 11.36 0.17 3.38
CA VAL A 102 10.18 0.51 2.58
C VAL A 102 10.45 0.30 1.08
N GLU A 103 11.63 0.70 0.59
CA GLU A 103 12.03 0.46 -0.80
C GLU A 103 12.12 -1.02 -1.14
N ARG A 104 12.69 -1.86 -0.26
CA ARG A 104 12.75 -3.32 -0.49
C ARG A 104 11.37 -3.95 -0.45
N PHE A 105 10.49 -3.46 0.42
CA PHE A 105 9.13 -3.93 0.58
C PHE A 105 8.28 -3.64 -0.66
N ASN A 106 8.37 -2.42 -1.19
CA ASN A 106 7.60 -2.00 -2.37
C ASN A 106 8.26 -2.41 -3.70
N ARG A 107 9.48 -2.94 -3.68
CA ARG A 107 10.25 -3.26 -4.90
C ARG A 107 9.52 -4.23 -5.84
N PRO A 108 8.96 -5.36 -5.38
CA PRO A 108 8.31 -6.31 -6.29
C PRO A 108 7.09 -5.70 -6.98
N LEU A 109 6.26 -4.95 -6.24
CA LEU A 109 5.09 -4.27 -6.80
C LEU A 109 5.49 -3.13 -7.74
N LYS A 110 6.46 -2.29 -7.36
CA LYS A 110 7.03 -1.26 -8.24
C LYS A 110 7.59 -1.86 -9.54
N GLN A 111 8.23 -3.04 -9.46
CA GLN A 111 8.73 -3.76 -10.63
C GLN A 111 7.59 -4.28 -11.51
N MET A 112 6.57 -4.90 -10.92
CA MET A 112 5.40 -5.38 -11.66
C MET A 112 4.65 -4.23 -12.34
N LEU A 113 4.39 -3.14 -11.63
CA LEU A 113 3.77 -1.94 -12.20
C LEU A 113 4.60 -1.35 -13.34
N SER A 114 5.93 -1.33 -13.20
CA SER A 114 6.83 -0.87 -14.26
C SER A 114 6.77 -1.76 -15.50
N LEU A 115 6.62 -3.08 -15.33
CA LEU A 115 6.46 -4.02 -16.44
C LEU A 115 5.13 -3.78 -17.17
N PHE A 116 4.01 -3.67 -16.44
CA PHE A 116 2.71 -3.38 -17.04
C PHE A 116 2.70 -2.02 -17.75
N ALA A 117 3.24 -0.98 -17.11
CA ALA A 117 3.37 0.34 -17.71
C ALA A 117 4.32 0.38 -18.92
N HIS A 118 5.23 -0.58 -19.06
CA HIS A 118 6.09 -0.70 -20.25
C HIS A 118 5.38 -1.44 -21.39
N GLU A 119 4.70 -2.55 -21.10
CA GLU A 119 4.00 -3.36 -22.11
C GLU A 119 2.79 -2.63 -22.69
N ASN A 120 1.97 -2.03 -21.81
CA ASN A 120 0.79 -1.26 -22.18
C ASN A 120 0.74 0.03 -21.35
N PRO A 121 1.39 1.11 -21.83
CA PRO A 121 1.54 2.34 -21.06
C PRO A 121 0.25 3.05 -20.65
N GLN A 122 -0.89 2.64 -21.21
CA GLN A 122 -2.17 3.32 -21.02
C GLN A 122 -3.15 2.58 -20.09
N ASP A 123 -2.87 1.35 -19.68
CA ASP A 123 -3.79 0.52 -18.88
C ASP A 123 -3.19 0.06 -17.55
N TRP A 124 -2.00 0.53 -17.18
CA TRP A 124 -1.31 0.12 -15.95
C TRP A 124 -2.17 0.29 -14.69
N ASP A 125 -3.06 1.29 -14.67
CA ASP A 125 -3.94 1.54 -13.52
C ASP A 125 -5.10 0.56 -13.40
N ASP A 126 -5.51 -0.08 -14.50
CA ASP A 126 -6.49 -1.17 -14.49
C ASP A 126 -5.93 -2.45 -13.85
N HIS A 127 -4.61 -2.61 -13.84
CA HIS A 127 -3.94 -3.81 -13.33
C HIS A 127 -3.71 -3.79 -11.80
N ILE A 128 -3.78 -2.61 -11.18
CA ILE A 128 -3.50 -2.42 -9.74
C ILE A 128 -4.36 -3.34 -8.85
N PRO A 129 -5.69 -3.46 -9.02
CA PRO A 129 -6.50 -4.32 -8.14
C PRO A 129 -6.08 -5.79 -8.19
N TYR A 130 -5.69 -6.30 -9.35
CA TYR A 130 -5.26 -7.70 -9.52
C TYR A 130 -3.89 -7.94 -8.88
N LEU A 131 -2.99 -6.96 -8.99
CA LEU A 131 -1.69 -6.99 -8.32
C LEU A 131 -1.83 -7.00 -6.81
N LEU A 132 -2.68 -6.12 -6.27
CA LEU A 132 -2.96 -6.07 -4.83
C LEU A 132 -3.60 -7.36 -4.33
N MET A 133 -4.51 -7.96 -5.11
CA MET A 133 -5.11 -9.26 -4.78
C MET A 133 -4.04 -10.35 -4.66
N ALA A 134 -3.16 -10.47 -5.67
CA ALA A 134 -2.07 -11.44 -5.66
C ALA A 134 -1.10 -11.19 -4.50
N TYR A 135 -0.70 -9.93 -4.29
CA TYR A 135 0.18 -9.53 -3.20
C TYR A 135 -0.38 -9.90 -1.83
N ARG A 136 -1.64 -9.53 -1.54
CA ARG A 136 -2.26 -9.78 -0.24
C ARG A 136 -2.53 -11.25 0.05
N SER A 137 -2.58 -12.09 -0.99
CA SER A 137 -2.69 -13.56 -0.89
C SER A 137 -1.35 -14.28 -0.74
N THR A 138 -0.22 -13.58 -0.88
CA THR A 138 1.11 -14.20 -0.82
C THR A 138 1.69 -14.10 0.59
N GLU A 139 2.25 -15.19 1.11
CA GLU A 139 2.94 -15.19 2.41
C GLU A 139 4.08 -14.16 2.40
N HIS A 140 4.05 -13.23 3.36
CA HIS A 140 5.11 -12.24 3.46
C HIS A 140 6.29 -12.77 4.29
N ALA A 141 7.51 -12.65 3.75
CA ALA A 141 8.70 -13.29 4.32
C ALA A 141 8.99 -12.93 5.79
N SER A 142 8.62 -11.71 6.21
CA SER A 142 8.85 -11.21 7.58
C SER A 142 7.80 -11.66 8.60
N THR A 143 6.55 -11.89 8.16
CA THR A 143 5.44 -12.25 9.05
C THR A 143 5.15 -13.74 9.02
N LYS A 144 5.55 -14.44 7.95
CA LYS A 144 5.19 -15.84 7.68
C LYS A 144 3.68 -16.06 7.55
N CYS A 145 2.94 -14.99 7.29
CA CYS A 145 1.50 -15.00 7.06
C CYS A 145 1.20 -14.06 5.89
N SER A 146 0.12 -14.32 5.15
CA SER A 146 -0.34 -13.40 4.11
C SER A 146 -0.93 -12.12 4.73
N PRO A 147 -0.89 -10.98 4.02
CA PRO A 147 -1.61 -9.79 4.45
C PRO A 147 -3.12 -10.00 4.62
N ASN A 148 -3.76 -10.85 3.82
CA ASN A 148 -5.16 -11.21 3.97
C ASN A 148 -5.44 -11.85 5.33
N LEU A 149 -4.67 -12.87 5.70
CA LEU A 149 -4.84 -13.55 6.97
C LEU A 149 -4.67 -12.58 8.15
N LEU A 150 -3.64 -11.72 8.10
CA LEU A 150 -3.35 -10.78 9.18
C LEU A 150 -4.39 -9.65 9.30
N MET A 151 -4.86 -9.11 8.19
CA MET A 151 -5.78 -7.97 8.17
C MET A 151 -7.24 -8.38 8.29
N LEU A 152 -7.63 -9.48 7.65
CA LEU A 152 -9.03 -9.93 7.54
C LEU A 152 -9.35 -11.13 8.45
N GLY A 153 -8.34 -11.74 9.07
CA GLY A 153 -8.52 -12.96 9.87
C GLY A 153 -8.77 -14.23 9.05
N ARG A 154 -8.63 -14.15 7.72
CA ARG A 154 -8.86 -15.26 6.78
C ARG A 154 -8.18 -15.01 5.45
N GLU A 155 -7.94 -16.07 4.71
CA GLU A 155 -7.62 -15.96 3.30
C GLU A 155 -8.84 -15.54 2.47
N ILE A 156 -8.58 -14.88 1.34
CA ILE A 156 -9.58 -14.62 0.31
C ILE A 156 -9.49 -15.69 -0.77
N THR A 157 -10.62 -16.08 -1.34
CA THR A 157 -10.65 -17.04 -2.44
C THR A 157 -10.07 -16.40 -3.71
N MET A 158 -9.01 -17.00 -4.22
CA MET A 158 -8.37 -16.63 -5.48
C MET A 158 -9.04 -17.36 -6.65
N PRO A 159 -8.97 -16.82 -7.89
CA PRO A 159 -9.50 -17.52 -9.07
C PRO A 159 -8.94 -18.93 -9.25
N ILE A 160 -7.67 -19.16 -8.86
CA ILE A 160 -7.04 -20.47 -8.92
C ILE A 160 -7.69 -21.47 -7.96
N ASP A 161 -8.12 -21.04 -6.78
CA ASP A 161 -8.78 -21.90 -5.78
C ASP A 161 -10.15 -22.39 -6.26
N LEU A 162 -10.83 -21.58 -7.08
CA LEU A 162 -12.10 -21.97 -7.71
C LEU A 162 -11.93 -23.05 -8.78
N ILE A 163 -10.75 -23.11 -9.41
CA ILE A 163 -10.43 -24.06 -10.49
C ILE A 163 -9.81 -25.33 -9.91
N ALA A 164 -8.84 -25.19 -9.02
CA ALA A 164 -8.08 -26.28 -8.44
C ALA A 164 -8.75 -26.93 -7.21
N GLY A 165 -9.78 -26.28 -6.66
CA GLY A 165 -10.30 -26.57 -5.32
C GLY A 165 -9.47 -25.86 -4.25
N PRO A 166 -10.00 -25.73 -3.00
CA PRO A 166 -9.19 -25.21 -1.91
C PRO A 166 -7.95 -26.11 -1.76
N PRO A 167 -6.79 -25.55 -1.37
CA PRO A 167 -5.65 -26.37 -1.00
C PRO A 167 -6.11 -27.39 0.07
N PRO A 168 -5.58 -28.63 0.06
CA PRO A 168 -5.91 -29.61 1.09
C PRO A 168 -5.75 -28.95 2.46
N GLU A 169 -6.62 -29.29 3.42
CA GLU A 169 -6.55 -28.80 4.79
C GLU A 169 -5.20 -29.20 5.43
N GLU A 170 -4.13 -28.48 5.11
CA GLU A 170 -2.84 -28.64 5.71
C GLU A 170 -2.91 -27.96 7.07
N THR A 171 -3.00 -28.80 8.11
CA THR A 171 -2.51 -28.62 9.48
C THR A 171 -2.28 -27.17 9.90
N GLU A 172 -3.14 -26.65 10.78
CA GLU A 172 -2.96 -25.42 11.56
C GLU A 172 -1.87 -24.50 11.00
N HIS A 173 -2.20 -23.66 10.01
CA HIS A 173 -1.30 -22.61 9.55
C HIS A 173 -0.86 -21.79 10.77
N TYR A 174 0.32 -22.12 11.30
CA TYR A 174 0.85 -21.50 12.51
C TYR A 174 1.28 -20.10 12.13
N CYS A 175 0.38 -19.14 12.26
CA CYS A 175 0.73 -17.74 12.23
C CYS A 175 1.40 -17.44 13.59
N PRO A 176 2.73 -17.22 13.64
CA PRO A 176 3.47 -17.08 14.90
C PRO A 176 3.06 -15.84 15.71
N ILE A 177 2.25 -14.98 15.11
CA ILE A 177 1.71 -13.77 15.68
C ILE A 177 0.32 -14.08 16.21
N GLN A 178 0.25 -14.45 17.50
CA GLN A 178 -1.02 -14.49 18.22
C GLN A 178 -1.65 -13.10 18.16
N TYR A 179 -2.93 -13.01 17.80
CA TYR A 179 -3.71 -11.78 17.93
C TYR A 179 -3.65 -11.34 19.40
N VAL A 180 -2.88 -10.27 19.69
CA VAL A 180 -2.88 -9.58 20.98
C VAL A 180 -3.82 -8.40 20.91
#